data_AF-A0A497JDA1-F1
#
_entry.id   AF-A0A497JDA1-F1
#
_cell.length_a   1.000
_cell.length_b   1.000
_cell.length_c   1.000
_cell.angle_alpha   90.00
_cell.angle_beta   90.00
_cell.angle_gamma   90.00
#
_symmetry.space_group_name_H-M   'P 1'
#
loop_
_entity.id
_entity.type
_entity.pdbx_description
1 polymer ?
#
loop_
_entity_poly.entity_id
_entity_poly.type
_entity_poly.pdbx_seq_one_letter_code
_entity_poly.pdbx_strand_id
1 'polypeptide(L)'
;MDVFEFIKKYCPVGNADLILLYAFKNNWKVTIPELRNKLKLNHAHIYRILRKMEGAGFCRRKKPEKGRTYIYEFNGSSKYLLKRDFEKKITPYIGLTPEKFLKTEKIDFVIKIE
;
A
#
# COMPACT_ATOMS: atom_id res chain seq x y z
N MET A 1 12.14 -12.66 0.25
CA MET A 1 12.05 -11.34 -0.44
C MET A 1 11.11 -10.41 0.33
N ASP A 2 11.28 -9.07 0.31
CA ASP A 2 10.34 -8.14 0.97
C ASP A 2 8.91 -8.31 0.42
N VAL A 3 7.89 -8.25 1.27
CA VAL A 3 6.50 -8.49 0.88
C VAL A 3 5.99 -7.53 -0.21
N PHE A 4 6.40 -6.26 -0.19
CA PHE A 4 5.97 -5.29 -1.20
C PHE A 4 6.71 -5.50 -2.52
N GLU A 5 7.99 -5.86 -2.46
CA GLU A 5 8.76 -6.23 -3.64
C GLU A 5 8.18 -7.49 -4.30
N PHE A 6 7.79 -8.47 -3.47
CA PHE A 6 7.10 -9.66 -3.92
C PHE A 6 5.80 -9.33 -4.64
N ILE A 7 4.89 -8.63 -3.96
CA ILE A 7 3.57 -8.30 -4.50
C ILE A 7 3.72 -7.48 -5.78
N LYS A 8 4.65 -6.52 -5.83
CA LYS A 8 4.94 -5.74 -7.03
C LYS A 8 5.42 -6.60 -8.22
N LYS A 9 6.16 -7.67 -7.95
CA LYS A 9 6.73 -8.55 -8.99
C LYS A 9 5.74 -9.59 -9.50
N TYR A 10 4.89 -10.13 -8.63
CA TYR A 10 4.11 -11.35 -8.92
C TYR A 10 2.59 -11.15 -8.90
N CYS A 11 2.09 -10.00 -8.44
CA CYS A 11 0.66 -9.70 -8.42
C CYS A 11 0.33 -8.58 -9.41
N PRO A 12 -0.85 -8.57 -10.05
CA PRO A 12 -1.30 -7.49 -10.94
C PRO A 12 -1.73 -6.24 -10.16
N VAL A 13 -0.80 -5.63 -9.42
CA VAL A 13 -1.01 -4.42 -8.62
C VAL A 13 -0.35 -3.20 -9.25
N GLY A 14 -1.02 -2.05 -9.12
CA GLY A 14 -0.46 -0.75 -9.47
C GLY A 14 0.21 -0.06 -8.27
N ASN A 15 0.91 1.05 -8.55
CA ASN A 15 1.52 1.88 -7.51
C ASN A 15 0.49 2.44 -6.50
N ALA A 16 -0.74 2.68 -6.95
CA ALA A 16 -1.82 3.11 -6.08
C ALA A 16 -2.21 2.02 -5.06
N ASP A 17 -2.32 0.78 -5.53
CA ASP A 17 -2.63 -0.38 -4.68
C ASP A 17 -1.49 -0.60 -3.67
N LEU A 18 -0.23 -0.47 -4.09
CA LEU A 18 0.93 -0.58 -3.19
C LEU A 18 0.94 0.50 -2.09
N ILE A 19 0.56 1.75 -2.42
CA ILE A 19 0.40 2.82 -1.43
C ILE A 19 -0.72 2.47 -0.46
N LEU A 20 -1.85 1.95 -0.95
CA LEU A 20 -2.98 1.55 -0.12
C LEU A 20 -2.62 0.38 0.81
N LEU A 21 -1.89 -0.62 0.32
CA LEU A 21 -1.38 -1.73 1.12
C LEU A 21 -0.41 -1.25 2.21
N TYR A 22 0.48 -0.30 1.88
CA TYR A 22 1.37 0.29 2.87
C TYR A 22 0.61 1.09 3.92
N ALA A 23 -0.40 1.87 3.52
CA ALA A 23 -1.28 2.57 4.44
C ALA A 23 -2.01 1.59 5.37
N PHE A 24 -2.55 0.50 4.84
CA PHE A 24 -3.20 -0.54 5.64
C PHE A 24 -2.27 -1.12 6.71
N LYS A 25 -1.00 -1.37 6.35
CA LYS A 25 0.01 -1.85 7.29
C LYS A 25 0.44 -0.82 8.34
N ASN A 26 0.29 0.47 8.05
CA ASN A 26 0.69 1.58 8.91
C ASN A 26 -0.51 2.33 9.49
N ASN A 27 -1.51 1.60 9.99
CA ASN A 27 -2.69 2.19 10.66
C ASN A 27 -3.40 3.28 9.84
N TRP A 28 -3.47 3.08 8.52
CA TRP A 28 -4.11 3.98 7.55
C TRP A 28 -3.48 5.37 7.45
N LYS A 29 -2.23 5.53 7.89
CA LYS A 29 -1.50 6.80 7.84
C LYS A 29 -0.18 6.63 7.12
N VAL A 30 0.12 7.56 6.23
CA VAL A 30 1.36 7.54 5.44
C VAL A 30 1.88 8.94 5.18
N THR A 31 3.18 9.05 4.97
CA THR A 31 3.85 10.24 4.45
C THR A 31 4.55 9.93 3.13
N ILE A 32 4.80 10.95 2.31
CA ILE A 32 5.52 10.77 1.04
C ILE A 32 6.95 10.23 1.26
N PRO A 33 7.74 10.72 2.23
CA PRO A 33 9.06 10.17 2.52
C PRO A 33 9.04 8.68 2.86
N GLU A 34 8.10 8.22 3.69
CA GLU A 34 7.95 6.79 4.02
C GLU A 34 7.64 5.96 2.77
N LEU A 35 6.69 6.41 1.95
CA LEU A 35 6.31 5.74 0.72
C LEU A 35 7.47 5.68 -0.29
N ARG A 36 8.27 6.76 -0.38
CA ARG A 36 9.47 6.79 -1.23
C ARG A 36 10.47 5.74 -0.77
N ASN A 37 10.76 5.69 0.52
CA ASN A 37 11.73 4.76 1.08
C ASN A 37 11.28 3.32 0.92
N LYS A 38 10.00 3.03 1.19
CA LYS A 38 9.49 1.65 1.11
C LYS A 38 9.26 1.18 -0.33
N LEU A 39 8.59 1.98 -1.16
CA LEU A 39 8.16 1.57 -2.49
C LEU A 39 9.18 1.89 -3.60
N LYS A 40 10.26 2.60 -3.26
CA LYS A 40 11.31 3.06 -4.19
C LYS A 40 10.72 3.87 -5.37
N LEU A 41 9.68 4.67 -5.10
CA LEU A 41 9.00 5.52 -6.08
C LEU A 41 9.46 6.98 -5.98
N ASN A 42 9.41 7.71 -7.08
CA ASN A 42 9.71 9.14 -7.09
C ASN A 42 8.65 9.93 -6.28
N HIS A 43 9.11 10.93 -5.52
CA HIS A 43 8.29 11.85 -4.73
C HIS A 43 7.15 12.48 -5.54
N ALA A 44 7.42 12.99 -6.74
CA ALA A 44 6.44 13.63 -7.60
C ALA A 44 5.34 12.64 -8.05
N HIS A 45 5.73 11.39 -8.30
CA HIS A 45 4.79 10.34 -8.69
C HIS A 45 3.88 9.93 -7.52
N ILE A 46 4.46 9.75 -6.32
CA ILE A 46 3.69 9.48 -5.10
C ILE A 46 2.72 10.62 -4.82
N TYR A 47 3.20 11.87 -4.88
CA TYR A 47 2.37 13.05 -4.69
C TYR A 47 1.17 13.08 -5.63
N ARG A 48 1.39 12.81 -6.92
CA ARG A 48 0.31 12.75 -7.93
C ARG A 48 -0.72 11.67 -7.60
N ILE A 49 -0.29 10.48 -7.17
CA ILE A 49 -1.22 9.40 -6.79
C ILE A 49 -2.04 9.80 -5.56
N LEU A 50 -1.38 10.31 -4.51
CA LEU A 50 -2.07 10.73 -3.29
C LEU A 50 -3.05 11.88 -3.53
N ARG A 51 -2.72 12.84 -4.38
CA ARG A 51 -3.66 13.92 -4.77
C ARG A 51 -4.87 13.38 -5.52
N LYS A 52 -4.71 12.37 -6.38
CA LYS A 52 -5.84 11.69 -7.03
C LYS A 52 -6.71 10.94 -6.02
N MET A 53 -6.10 10.23 -5.08
CA MET A 53 -6.83 9.53 -4.01
C MET A 53 -7.58 10.49 -3.09
N GLU A 54 -6.96 11.61 -2.74
CA GLU A 54 -7.57 12.69 -1.97
C GLU A 54 -8.76 13.31 -2.72
N GLY A 55 -8.60 13.62 -4.02
CA GLY A 55 -9.67 14.15 -4.86
C GLY A 55 -10.84 13.16 -5.04
N ALA A 56 -10.56 11.85 -5.01
CA ALA A 56 -11.58 10.81 -5.02
C ALA A 56 -12.18 10.50 -3.62
N GLY A 57 -11.73 11.21 -2.57
CA GLY A 57 -12.28 11.08 -1.23
C GLY A 57 -11.80 9.85 -0.45
N PHE A 58 -10.71 9.20 -0.86
CA PHE A 58 -10.16 8.02 -0.14
C PHE A 58 -9.29 8.40 1.07
N CYS A 59 -8.65 9.58 1.03
CA CYS A 59 -7.82 10.06 2.11
C CYS A 59 -7.92 11.58 2.28
N ARG A 60 -7.45 12.08 3.43
CA ARG A 60 -7.29 13.50 3.71
C ARG A 60 -5.86 13.77 4.14
N ARG A 61 -5.29 14.90 3.71
CA ARG A 61 -3.98 15.35 4.18
C ARG A 61 -4.11 16.25 5.41
N LYS A 62 -3.25 16.07 6.39
CA LYS A 62 -3.12 16.91 7.57
C LYS A 62 -1.67 17.41 7.68
N LYS A 63 -1.50 18.68 8.02
CA LYS A 63 -0.17 19.22 8.34
C LYS A 63 0.02 19.15 9.86
N PRO A 64 0.99 18.37 10.38
CA PRO A 64 1.25 18.34 11.81
C PRO A 64 1.78 19.70 12.29
N GLU A 65 1.47 20.07 13.53
CA GLU A 65 1.95 21.32 14.15
C GLU A 65 3.49 21.35 14.23
N LYS A 66 4.09 20.19 14.51
CA LYS A 66 5.54 19.96 14.49
C LYS A 66 5.87 19.02 13.34
N GLY A 67 6.35 19.59 12.23
CA GLY A 67 6.81 18.80 11.08
C GLY A 67 6.68 19.53 9.75
N ARG A 68 7.54 19.17 8.79
CA ARG A 68 7.52 19.73 7.43
C ARG A 68 6.69 18.91 6.44
N THR A 69 6.25 17.70 6.84
CA THR A 69 5.66 16.71 5.93
C THR A 69 4.17 16.52 6.20
N TYR A 70 3.36 16.48 5.15
CA TYR A 70 1.95 16.14 5.24
C TYR A 70 1.77 14.65 5.57
N ILE A 71 0.82 14.39 6.46
CA ILE A 71 0.33 13.04 6.77
C ILE A 71 -0.95 12.83 5.98
N TYR A 72 -1.01 11.75 5.21
CA TYR A 72 -2.21 11.32 4.49
C TYR A 72 -2.90 10.23 5.31
N GLU A 73 -4.12 10.52 5.75
CA GLU A 73 -4.95 9.62 6.54
C GLU A 73 -6.08 9.06 5.67
N PHE A 74 -6.04 7.75 5.45
CA PHE A 74 -7.01 7.02 4.65
C PHE A 74 -8.25 6.70 5.48
N ASN A 75 -9.43 6.76 4.86
CA ASN A 75 -10.71 6.60 5.54
C ASN A 75 -11.40 5.26 5.20
N GLY A 76 -12.62 5.07 5.70
CA GLY A 76 -13.42 3.85 5.51
C GLY A 76 -13.63 3.45 4.04
N SER A 77 -13.77 4.40 3.13
CA SER A 77 -13.94 4.12 1.68
C SER A 77 -12.74 3.39 1.08
N SER A 78 -11.56 3.57 1.68
CA SER A 78 -10.34 2.87 1.27
C SER A 78 -10.34 1.39 1.64
N LYS A 79 -11.14 0.98 2.63
CA LYS A 79 -11.29 -0.44 3.02
C LYS A 79 -11.93 -1.25 1.89
N TYR A 80 -12.87 -0.67 1.15
CA TYR A 80 -13.46 -1.31 -0.03
C TYR A 80 -12.40 -1.61 -1.11
N LEU A 81 -11.55 -0.61 -1.41
CA LEU A 81 -10.47 -0.79 -2.39
C LEU A 81 -9.49 -1.87 -1.94
N LEU A 82 -9.12 -1.85 -0.66
CA LEU A 82 -8.19 -2.82 -0.07
C LEU A 82 -8.76 -4.24 -0.19
N LYS A 83 -10.02 -4.45 0.22
CA LYS A 83 -10.71 -5.73 0.10
C LYS A 83 -10.69 -6.23 -1.34
N ARG A 84 -11.06 -5.37 -2.29
CA ARG A 84 -11.06 -5.67 -3.72
C ARG A 84 -9.66 -6.03 -4.23
N ASP A 85 -8.61 -5.33 -3.81
CA ASP A 85 -7.24 -5.62 -4.23
C ASP A 85 -6.76 -6.96 -3.68
N PHE A 86 -7.07 -7.30 -2.43
CA PHE A 86 -6.77 -8.63 -1.90
C PHE A 86 -7.51 -9.73 -2.67
N GLU A 87 -8.82 -9.60 -2.83
CA GLU A 87 -9.66 -10.61 -3.51
C GLU A 87 -9.28 -10.83 -4.96
N LYS A 88 -8.98 -9.76 -5.71
CA LYS A 88 -8.80 -9.84 -7.16
C LYS A 88 -7.33 -9.91 -7.60
N LYS A 89 -6.41 -9.36 -6.81
CA LYS A 89 -5.02 -9.15 -7.25
C LYS A 89 -3.99 -9.87 -6.40
N ILE A 90 -4.26 -10.20 -5.14
CA ILE A 90 -3.21 -10.73 -4.24
C ILE A 90 -3.51 -12.18 -3.85
N THR A 91 -4.65 -12.43 -3.21
CA THR A 91 -5.03 -13.76 -2.70
C THR A 91 -5.01 -14.84 -3.79
N PRO A 92 -5.52 -14.61 -5.03
CA PRO A 92 -5.48 -15.64 -6.07
C PRO A 92 -4.07 -16.03 -6.52
N TYR A 93 -3.09 -15.15 -6.35
CA TYR A 93 -1.73 -15.35 -6.85
C TYR A 93 -0.83 -15.98 -5.79
N ILE A 94 -1.00 -15.60 -4.51
CA ILE A 94 -0.10 -16.01 -3.43
C ILE A 94 -0.78 -16.44 -2.13
N GLY A 95 -2.11 -16.57 -2.10
CA GLY A 95 -2.86 -17.01 -0.92
C GLY A 95 -2.73 -16.08 0.30
N LEU A 96 -2.26 -14.84 0.10
CA LEU A 96 -2.02 -13.89 1.18
C LEU A 96 -3.29 -13.10 1.50
N THR A 97 -3.85 -13.32 2.69
CA THR A 97 -5.03 -12.59 3.19
C THR A 97 -4.63 -11.26 3.85
N PRO A 98 -5.58 -10.32 4.06
CA PRO A 98 -5.29 -9.06 4.75
C PRO A 98 -4.63 -9.24 6.13
N GLU A 99 -5.13 -10.18 6.92
CA GLU A 99 -4.61 -10.47 8.27
C GLU A 99 -3.19 -11.03 8.25
N LYS A 100 -2.91 -11.95 7.30
CA LYS A 100 -1.57 -12.49 7.11
C LYS A 100 -0.62 -11.41 6.63
N PHE A 101 -1.05 -10.56 5.70
CA PHE A 101 -0.25 -9.47 5.16
C PHE A 101 0.26 -8.51 6.26
N LEU A 102 -0.58 -8.16 7.23
CA LEU A 102 -0.19 -7.30 8.36
C LEU A 102 1.01 -7.86 9.14
N LYS A 103 1.12 -9.18 9.27
CA LYS A 103 2.18 -9.88 10.02
C LYS A 103 3.37 -10.29 9.14
N THR A 104 3.23 -10.19 7.82
CA THR A 104 4.22 -10.71 6.86
C THR A 104 5.20 -9.63 6.45
N GLU A 105 6.47 -9.72 6.86
CA GLU A 105 7.53 -8.83 6.38
C GLU A 105 8.22 -9.36 5.11
N LYS A 106 8.41 -10.68 5.05
CA LYS A 106 9.08 -11.37 3.95
C LYS A 106 8.23 -12.54 3.46
N ILE A 107 8.30 -12.80 2.17
CA ILE A 107 7.77 -14.02 1.55
C ILE A 107 8.95 -14.80 0.99
N ASP A 108 9.05 -16.06 1.41
CA ASP A 108 9.98 -17.03 0.86
C ASP A 108 9.26 -17.86 -0.20
N PHE A 109 9.80 -17.86 -1.41
CA PHE A 109 9.25 -18.61 -2.53
C PHE A 109 9.65 -20.08 -2.32
N VAL A 110 8.73 -20.90 -1.83
CA VAL A 110 8.87 -22.36 -1.95
C VAL A 110 8.11 -22.73 -3.22
N ILE A 111 8.84 -22.92 -4.33
CA ILE A 111 8.27 -23.62 -5.48
C ILE A 111 8.11 -25.07 -5.01
N LYS A 112 6.91 -25.42 -4.50
CA LYS A 112 6.54 -26.84 -4.46
C LYS A 112 6.19 -27.21 -5.88
N ILE A 113 7.16 -27.82 -6.57
CA ILE A 113 6.87 -28.66 -7.72
C ILE A 113 6.23 -29.91 -7.09
N GLU A 114 4.91 -30.02 -7.20
CA GLU A 114 4.23 -31.32 -7.09
C GLU A 114 4.28 -32.00 -8.46
#